data_AF-A0A662RC05-F1
#
_entry.id   AF-A0A662RC05-F1
#
_cell.length_a   1.000
_cell.length_b   1.000
_cell.length_c   1.000
_cell.angle_alpha   90.00
_cell.angle_beta   90.00
_cell.angle_gamma   90.00
#
_symmetry.space_group_name_H-M   'P 1'
#
loop_
_entity.id
_entity.type
_entity.pdbx_description
1 polymer ?
#
loop_
_entity_poly.entity_id
_entity_poly.type
_entity_poly.pdbx_seq_one_letter_code
_entity_poly.pdbx_strand_id
1 'polypeptide(L)'
;LAKELDCPLQLHTEETTEKTLQDIKEMIKKTGIPSNRIIKHYAPPMIKEFAEIGIYPSIIASGSNTEEALQISTRFMMETDYIDDPDRPGAVLGPKTVPKRTKKLIKRHGIEPFYKIHKENPEKIYKIEIKL
;
A
#
# COMPACT_ATOMS: atom_id res chain seq x y z
N LEU A 1 18.76 0.40 -11.41
CA LEU A 1 18.65 -0.66 -10.39
C LEU A 1 17.30 -1.38 -10.36
N ALA A 2 16.19 -0.80 -9.86
CA ALA A 2 14.95 -1.59 -9.68
C ALA A 2 14.42 -2.23 -10.97
N LYS A 3 14.45 -1.50 -12.09
CA LYS A 3 14.17 -2.03 -13.43
C LYS A 3 15.11 -3.16 -13.85
N GLU A 4 16.42 -2.99 -13.60
CA GLU A 4 17.45 -3.95 -14.01
C GLU A 4 17.34 -5.26 -13.25
N LEU A 5 16.94 -5.20 -11.98
CA LEU A 5 16.76 -6.37 -11.11
C LEU A 5 15.34 -6.93 -11.13
N ASP A 6 14.45 -6.40 -11.98
CA ASP A 6 13.02 -6.74 -12.04
C ASP A 6 12.34 -6.75 -10.65
N CYS A 7 12.68 -5.78 -9.79
CA CYS A 7 12.12 -5.67 -8.44
C CYS A 7 11.08 -4.54 -8.34
N PRO A 8 10.08 -4.68 -7.45
CA PRO A 8 9.14 -3.61 -7.20
C PRO A 8 9.82 -2.43 -6.48
N LEU A 9 9.28 -1.23 -6.69
CA LEU A 9 9.80 0.01 -6.09
C LEU A 9 8.86 0.53 -5.03
N GLN A 10 9.34 0.65 -3.79
CA GLN A 10 8.60 1.28 -2.70
C GLN A 10 9.08 2.72 -2.52
N LEU A 11 8.16 3.67 -2.64
CA LEU A 11 8.41 5.11 -2.55
C LEU A 11 8.07 5.60 -1.14
N HIS A 12 9.06 6.23 -0.50
CA HIS A 12 8.86 7.11 0.64
C HIS A 12 9.04 8.54 0.13
N THR A 13 8.00 9.37 0.30
CA THR A 13 8.01 10.77 -0.15
C THR A 13 7.41 11.64 0.93
N GLU A 14 7.48 12.96 0.73
CA GLU A 14 6.68 13.94 1.44
C GLU A 14 5.16 13.68 1.33
N GLU A 15 4.38 14.56 1.96
CA GLU A 15 2.92 14.50 1.98
C GLU A 15 2.35 14.23 0.58
N THR A 16 1.49 13.21 0.50
CA THR A 16 0.90 12.83 -0.78
C THR A 16 -0.27 13.76 -1.11
N THR A 17 -0.07 14.57 -2.14
CA THR A 17 -1.07 15.45 -2.77
C THR A 17 -1.20 15.11 -4.26
N GLU A 18 -2.23 15.60 -4.93
CA GLU A 18 -2.37 15.45 -6.39
C GLU A 18 -1.13 15.93 -7.15
N LYS A 19 -0.54 17.06 -6.71
CA LYS A 19 0.70 17.58 -7.30
C LYS A 19 1.85 16.57 -7.20
N THR A 20 2.09 16.04 -5.99
CA THR A 20 3.14 15.03 -5.81
C THR A 20 2.89 13.76 -6.63
N LEU A 21 1.63 13.36 -6.82
CA LEU A 21 1.28 12.23 -7.68
C LEU A 21 1.56 12.51 -9.16
N GLN A 22 1.34 13.73 -9.64
CA GLN A 22 1.73 14.13 -10.99
C GLN A 22 3.26 14.15 -11.15
N ASP A 23 3.99 14.69 -10.18
CA ASP A 23 5.46 14.69 -10.20
C ASP A 23 6.01 13.25 -10.24
N ILE A 24 5.43 12.35 -9.41
CA ILE A 24 5.73 10.91 -9.43
C ILE A 24 5.42 10.30 -10.80
N LYS A 25 4.26 10.60 -11.40
CA LYS A 25 3.87 10.10 -12.72
C LYS A 25 4.91 10.46 -13.79
N GLU A 26 5.38 11.71 -13.81
CA GLU A 26 6.39 12.15 -14.76
C GLU A 26 7.76 11.51 -14.52
N MET A 27 8.12 11.24 -13.26
CA MET A 27 9.32 10.46 -12.94
C MET A 27 9.19 9.01 -13.42
N ILE A 28 8.07 8.35 -13.16
CA ILE A 28 7.83 6.94 -13.53
C ILE A 28 7.99 6.73 -15.03
N LYS A 29 7.44 7.62 -15.87
CA LYS A 29 7.56 7.56 -17.33
C LYS A 29 9.01 7.45 -17.82
N LYS A 30 9.95 8.05 -17.09
CA LYS A 30 11.38 8.06 -17.43
C LYS A 30 12.12 6.80 -16.96
N THR A 31 11.57 6.08 -15.99
CA THR A 31 12.23 4.88 -15.41
C THR A 31 12.06 3.63 -16.27
N GLY A 32 10.92 3.49 -16.96
CA GLY A 32 10.51 2.26 -17.63
C GLY A 32 10.18 1.11 -16.67
N ILE A 33 9.98 1.39 -15.38
CA ILE A 33 9.46 0.42 -14.41
C ILE A 33 7.94 0.30 -14.64
N PRO A 34 7.36 -0.91 -14.68
CA PRO A 34 5.92 -1.08 -14.74
C PRO A 34 5.24 -0.38 -13.55
N SER A 35 4.35 0.58 -13.79
CA SER A 35 3.74 1.39 -12.74
C SER A 35 2.98 0.55 -11.70
N ASN A 36 2.42 -0.58 -12.11
CA ASN A 36 1.76 -1.55 -11.24
C ASN A 36 2.72 -2.28 -10.27
N ARG A 37 4.03 -2.04 -10.36
CA ARG A 37 5.06 -2.53 -9.43
C ARG A 37 5.67 -1.43 -8.58
N ILE A 38 5.05 -0.25 -8.58
CA ILE A 38 5.45 0.90 -7.78
C ILE A 38 4.42 1.05 -6.66
N ILE A 39 4.93 1.19 -5.44
CA ILE A 39 4.15 1.26 -4.22
C ILE A 39 4.43 2.59 -3.55
N LYS A 40 3.40 3.39 -3.27
CA LYS A 40 3.54 4.52 -2.35
C LYS A 40 3.29 4.03 -0.94
N HIS A 41 4.35 3.98 -0.13
CA HIS A 41 4.29 3.69 1.29
C HIS A 41 3.75 4.91 2.05
N TYR A 42 3.13 4.69 3.20
CA TYR A 42 2.47 5.70 4.02
C TYR A 42 1.47 6.52 3.18
N ALA A 43 0.63 5.82 2.41
CA ALA A 43 -0.29 6.47 1.49
C ALA A 43 -1.59 6.91 2.19
N PRO A 44 -2.15 8.06 1.82
CA PRO A 44 -3.52 8.42 2.17
C PRO A 44 -4.52 7.57 1.38
N PRO A 45 -5.82 7.54 1.76
CA PRO A 45 -6.86 6.77 1.08
C PRO A 45 -7.28 7.34 -0.30
N MET A 46 -6.35 7.91 -1.08
CA MET A 46 -6.56 8.50 -2.42
C MET A 46 -6.55 7.43 -3.53
N ILE A 47 -7.37 6.38 -3.37
CA ILE A 47 -7.25 5.15 -4.16
C ILE A 47 -7.49 5.38 -5.66
N LYS A 48 -8.36 6.32 -6.03
CA LYS A 48 -8.66 6.64 -7.45
C LYS A 48 -7.47 7.32 -8.11
N GLU A 49 -6.89 8.29 -7.44
CA GLU A 49 -5.76 9.10 -7.89
C GLU A 49 -4.52 8.22 -8.09
N PHE A 50 -4.26 7.29 -7.16
CA PHE A 50 -3.22 6.29 -7.34
C PHE A 50 -3.49 5.36 -8.54
N ALA A 51 -4.75 4.96 -8.75
CA ALA A 51 -5.12 4.12 -9.89
C ALA A 51 -4.93 4.83 -11.24
N GLU A 52 -5.22 6.13 -11.33
CA GLU A 52 -5.03 6.95 -12.53
C GLU A 52 -3.58 7.01 -13.01
N ILE A 53 -2.62 6.99 -12.08
CA ILE A 53 -1.19 6.95 -12.41
C ILE A 53 -0.60 5.53 -12.42
N GLY A 54 -1.42 4.53 -12.08
CA GLY A 54 -1.09 3.11 -12.18
C GLY A 54 -0.30 2.54 -11.00
N ILE A 55 0.03 3.31 -9.97
CA ILE A 55 0.80 2.83 -8.79
C ILE A 55 -0.12 2.33 -7.69
N TYR A 56 0.39 1.52 -6.77
CA TYR A 56 -0.39 0.98 -5.64
C TYR A 56 -0.12 1.76 -4.35
N PRO A 57 -1.17 2.16 -3.60
CA PRO A 57 -0.98 2.68 -2.27
C PRO A 57 -0.85 1.56 -1.24
N SER A 58 0.05 1.76 -0.29
CA SER A 58 0.12 0.99 0.96
C SER A 58 -0.39 1.87 2.10
N ILE A 59 -1.55 1.50 2.65
CA ILE A 59 -2.33 2.31 3.59
C ILE A 59 -2.03 1.87 5.02
N ILE A 60 -1.69 2.83 5.88
CA ILE A 60 -1.45 2.59 7.30
C ILE A 60 -2.73 2.06 7.98
N ALA A 61 -2.58 0.97 8.74
CA ALA A 61 -3.65 0.25 9.43
C ALA A 61 -4.20 0.94 10.70
N SER A 62 -3.98 2.25 10.84
CA SER A 62 -4.53 3.08 11.93
C SER A 62 -5.73 3.90 11.44
N GLY A 63 -6.43 4.51 12.41
CA GLY A 63 -7.49 5.48 12.14
C GLY A 63 -8.63 4.93 11.28
N SER A 64 -9.15 5.81 10.40
CA SER A 64 -10.20 5.53 9.42
C SER A 64 -9.65 5.23 8.02
N ASN A 65 -8.37 5.45 7.74
CA ASN A 65 -7.77 5.35 6.40
C ASN A 65 -8.12 4.05 5.66
N THR A 66 -7.97 2.90 6.32
CA THR A 66 -8.30 1.60 5.70
C THR A 66 -9.79 1.42 5.42
N GLU A 67 -10.66 2.02 6.23
CA GLU A 67 -12.11 1.96 6.03
C GLU A 67 -12.54 2.90 4.91
N GLU A 68 -11.96 4.11 4.84
CA GLU A 68 -12.14 5.05 3.72
C GLU A 68 -11.66 4.47 2.39
N ALA A 69 -10.47 3.85 2.38
CA ALA A 69 -9.94 3.17 1.20
C ALA A 69 -10.88 2.06 0.71
N LEU A 70 -11.43 1.26 1.63
CA LEU A 70 -12.40 0.19 1.32
C LEU A 70 -13.69 0.72 0.69
N GLN A 71 -14.15 1.93 1.06
CA GLN A 71 -15.33 2.54 0.42
C GLN A 71 -15.07 2.89 -1.06
N ILE A 72 -13.81 3.10 -1.43
CA ILE A 72 -13.43 3.52 -2.78
C ILE A 72 -13.12 2.31 -3.65
N SER A 73 -12.21 1.43 -3.21
CA SER A 73 -11.77 0.25 -3.97
C SER A 73 -10.86 -0.65 -3.12
N THR A 74 -10.71 -1.93 -3.50
CA THR A 74 -9.75 -2.87 -2.91
C THR A 74 -8.35 -2.80 -3.52
N ARG A 75 -8.05 -1.77 -4.34
CA ARG A 75 -6.76 -1.62 -5.05
C ARG A 75 -5.70 -0.96 -4.16
N PHE A 76 -5.42 -1.56 -3.01
CA PHE A 76 -4.41 -1.10 -2.05
C PHE A 76 -3.85 -2.27 -1.24
N MET A 77 -2.74 -2.02 -0.52
CA MET A 77 -2.19 -2.90 0.50
C MET A 77 -2.32 -2.26 1.88
N MET A 78 -2.26 -3.06 2.94
CA MET A 78 -2.36 -2.57 4.31
C MET A 78 -1.02 -2.76 5.04
N GLU A 79 -0.58 -1.75 5.77
CA GLU A 79 0.73 -1.76 6.44
C GLU A 79 0.69 -1.14 7.83
N THR A 80 1.79 -1.29 8.56
CA THR A 80 1.99 -0.68 9.89
C THR A 80 3.06 0.39 9.92
N ASP A 81 3.94 0.41 8.91
CA ASP A 81 5.22 1.13 8.96
C ASP A 81 6.02 0.81 10.26
N TYR A 82 6.16 -0.49 10.55
CA TYR A 82 6.84 -0.90 11.77
C TYR A 82 8.34 -0.66 11.66
N ILE A 83 8.87 0.14 12.58
CA ILE A 83 10.29 0.35 12.81
C ILE A 83 10.72 -0.47 14.02
N ASP A 84 11.74 -1.32 13.83
CA ASP A 84 12.32 -2.15 14.90
C ASP A 84 13.43 -1.38 15.63
N ASP A 85 13.04 -0.34 16.37
CA ASP A 85 13.95 0.55 17.09
C ASP A 85 13.73 0.43 18.63
N PRO A 86 14.66 -0.22 19.36
CA PRO A 86 14.57 -0.38 20.81
C PRO A 86 14.49 0.93 21.60
N ASP A 87 15.02 2.03 21.06
CA ASP A 87 15.03 3.34 21.71
C ASP A 87 13.69 4.08 21.56
N ARG A 88 12.78 3.56 20.72
CA ARG A 88 11.47 4.16 20.43
C ARG A 88 10.29 3.19 20.66
N PRO A 89 10.15 2.58 21.85
CA PRO A 89 9.08 1.62 22.11
C PRO A 89 7.71 2.28 21.97
N GLY A 90 6.85 1.71 21.11
CA GLY A 90 5.48 2.17 20.89
C GLY A 90 5.33 3.40 19.99
N ALA A 91 6.42 3.91 19.39
CA ALA A 91 6.36 5.03 18.45
C ALA A 91 5.66 4.68 17.12
N VAL A 92 5.54 3.39 16.82
CA VAL A 92 4.98 2.84 15.56
C VAL A 92 3.92 1.78 15.84
N LEU A 93 3.09 1.49 14.85
CA LEU A 93 2.13 0.40 14.94
C LEU A 93 2.87 -0.94 14.93
N GLY A 94 2.63 -1.77 15.94
CA GLY A 94 3.19 -3.12 15.96
C GLY A 94 2.63 -3.99 14.81
N PRO A 95 3.37 -5.02 14.36
CA PRO A 95 3.00 -5.85 13.21
C PRO A 95 1.65 -6.58 13.38
N LYS A 96 1.20 -6.79 14.63
CA LYS A 96 -0.13 -7.36 14.93
C LYS A 96 -1.30 -6.42 14.60
N THR A 97 -1.05 -5.18 14.21
CA THR A 97 -2.10 -4.19 13.93
C THR A 97 -2.86 -4.50 12.65
N VAL A 98 -2.18 -4.85 11.55
CA VAL A 98 -2.81 -5.26 10.28
C VAL A 98 -3.80 -6.42 10.47
N PRO A 99 -3.45 -7.57 11.09
CA PRO A 99 -4.40 -8.66 11.28
C PRO A 99 -5.54 -8.30 12.24
N LYS A 100 -5.29 -7.52 13.31
CA LYS A 100 -6.36 -7.04 14.21
C LYS A 100 -7.36 -6.13 13.47
N ARG A 101 -6.85 -5.18 12.67
CA ARG A 101 -7.67 -4.27 11.86
C ARG A 101 -8.48 -5.04 10.82
N THR A 102 -7.86 -5.98 10.12
CA THR A 102 -8.50 -6.86 9.15
C THR A 102 -9.64 -7.66 9.78
N LYS A 103 -9.41 -8.34 10.91
CA LYS A 103 -10.47 -9.09 11.64
C LYS A 103 -11.65 -8.21 12.05
N LYS A 104 -11.40 -6.95 12.41
CA LYS A 104 -12.46 -5.99 12.73
C LYS A 104 -13.28 -5.64 11.50
N LEU A 105 -12.62 -5.33 10.38
CA LEU A 105 -13.28 -4.89 9.15
C LEU A 105 -13.99 -6.02 8.39
N ILE A 106 -13.51 -7.27 8.49
CA ILE A 106 -14.20 -8.46 7.93
C ILE A 106 -15.64 -8.56 8.46
N LYS A 107 -15.87 -8.23 9.74
CA LYS A 107 -17.21 -8.24 10.34
C LYS A 107 -18.18 -7.25 9.67
N ARG A 108 -17.67 -6.25 8.96
CA ARG A 108 -18.46 -5.19 8.29
C ARG A 108 -18.52 -5.36 6.77
N HIS A 109 -17.42 -5.79 6.14
CA HIS A 109 -17.27 -5.81 4.69
C HIS A 109 -17.21 -7.22 4.09
N GLY A 110 -17.32 -8.26 4.91
CA GLY A 110 -17.07 -9.64 4.49
C GLY A 110 -15.59 -9.94 4.29
N ILE A 111 -15.27 -11.19 3.97
CA ILE A 111 -13.89 -11.66 3.82
C ILE A 111 -13.30 -11.37 2.44
N GLU A 112 -14.13 -11.35 1.39
CA GLU A 112 -13.71 -11.23 -0.01
C GLU A 112 -12.79 -10.04 -0.32
N PRO A 113 -13.04 -8.80 0.17
CA PRO A 113 -12.14 -7.68 -0.07
C PRO A 113 -10.73 -7.91 0.44
N PHE A 114 -10.58 -8.69 1.52
CA PHE A 114 -9.31 -8.91 2.19
C PHE A 114 -8.44 -9.96 1.50
N TYR A 115 -9.03 -10.87 0.71
CA TYR A 115 -8.25 -11.69 -0.23
C TYR A 115 -7.55 -10.82 -1.26
N LYS A 116 -8.23 -9.80 -1.79
CA LYS A 116 -7.61 -8.86 -2.74
C LYS A 116 -6.48 -8.06 -2.10
N ILE A 117 -6.74 -7.50 -0.91
CA ILE A 117 -5.79 -6.62 -0.20
C ILE A 117 -4.55 -7.37 0.29
N HIS A 118 -4.71 -8.59 0.82
CA HIS A 118 -3.63 -9.32 1.49
C HIS A 118 -3.00 -10.44 0.66
N LYS A 119 -3.64 -10.85 -0.44
CA LYS A 119 -3.14 -11.91 -1.31
C LYS A 119 -2.95 -11.43 -2.74
N GLU A 120 -4.03 -11.14 -3.46
CA GLU A 120 -3.96 -10.90 -4.91
C GLU A 120 -3.09 -9.67 -5.26
N ASN A 121 -3.26 -8.56 -4.55
CA ASN A 121 -2.47 -7.35 -4.78
C ASN A 121 -0.97 -7.60 -4.48
N PRO A 122 -0.56 -8.10 -3.30
CA PRO A 122 0.83 -8.46 -3.05
C PRO A 122 1.41 -9.45 -4.07
N GLU A 123 0.71 -10.53 -4.41
CA GLU A 123 1.18 -11.52 -5.40
C GLU A 123 1.44 -10.86 -6.76
N LYS A 124 0.54 -9.98 -7.21
CA LYS A 124 0.68 -9.25 -8.48
C LYS A 124 1.84 -8.26 -8.47
N ILE A 125 2.02 -7.51 -7.37
CA ILE A 125 3.02 -6.43 -7.27
C ILE A 125 4.43 -7.01 -7.10
N TYR A 126 4.57 -7.94 -6.15
CA TYR A 126 5.85 -8.54 -5.77
C TYR A 126 6.22 -9.76 -6.61
N LYS A 127 5.30 -10.28 -7.44
CA LYS A 127 5.46 -11.52 -8.23
C LYS A 127 5.81 -12.73 -7.34
N ILE A 128 5.04 -12.88 -6.27
CA ILE A 128 5.17 -13.98 -5.31
C ILE A 128 3.90 -14.84 -5.28
N GLU A 129 3.96 -15.99 -4.62
CA GLU A 129 2.82 -16.83 -4.29
C GLU A 129 2.62 -16.84 -2.76
N ILE A 130 1.40 -16.57 -2.31
CA ILE A 130 1.02 -16.64 -0.90
C ILE A 130 0.16 -17.89 -0.68
N LYS A 131 0.65 -18.80 0.15
CA LYS A 131 -0.08 -20.00 0.58
C LYS A 131 -0.81 -19.71 1.89
N LEU A 132 -2.09 -20.09 1.95
CA LEU A 132 -2.99 -19.86 3.08
C LEU A 132 -3.17 -21.13 3.93
#